data_AF-A0A1Y3T6N6-F1
#
_entry.id   AF-A0A1Y3T6N6-F1
#
_cell.length_a   1.000
_cell.length_b   1.000
_cell.length_c   1.000
_cell.angle_alpha   90.00
_cell.angle_beta   90.00
_cell.angle_gamma   90.00
#
_symmetry.space_group_name_H-M   'P 1'
#
loop_
_entity.id
_entity.type
_entity.pdbx_description
1 polymer ?
#
loop_
_entity_poly.entity_id
_entity_poly.type
_entity_poly.pdbx_seq_one_letter_code
_entity_poly.pdbx_strand_id
1 'polypeptide(L)'
;MGQFEVYNSFPGDFTLISNRFLEDYMPKANGEFVKIYLYLLRCCQGGRAKMELSSIADTFNCTETDILRALRYWKESNILDVSFDQDGNVTSVRFSVPDSKLPEKKTPSSPAVSRNRLRALRDQEEVRQLLFIAEQYLGRILTSTDTETLLYLYDEVHLSAELLEYLIEYCVSKGSPSMAYIKKVGLSWAQQKITTVSQAKEETNLYNKNYFTILRAFGITNRNPLDKEIQYMNLWLNQYGFTMDIITEACSRTVLSTGKASFSYADSILESWFKKGVHHLSDIDSLDMNFQQKKAEKAKARPKAPAAGSKNKFNNFHQRNYNMAELERQLLGK
;
A
#
# COMPACT_ATOMS: atom_id res chain seq x y z
N MET A 1 -9.97 -4.67 -38.71
CA MET A 1 -10.44 -5.71 -37.78
C MET A 1 -11.91 -5.94 -38.09
N GLY A 2 -12.25 -7.11 -38.66
CA GLY A 2 -13.63 -7.45 -38.98
C GLY A 2 -14.40 -7.73 -37.69
N GLN A 3 -15.55 -7.09 -37.52
CA GLN A 3 -16.50 -7.46 -36.49
C GLN A 3 -17.35 -8.61 -37.03
N PHE A 4 -17.54 -9.64 -36.22
CA PHE A 4 -18.40 -10.78 -36.52
C PHE A 4 -19.38 -10.99 -35.37
N GLU A 5 -20.61 -11.34 -35.70
CA GLU A 5 -21.63 -11.71 -34.73
C GLU A 5 -21.56 -13.22 -34.48
N VAL A 6 -21.59 -13.59 -33.21
CA VAL A 6 -21.66 -14.97 -32.75
C VAL A 6 -23.04 -15.17 -32.15
N TYR A 7 -23.83 -16.08 -32.71
CA TYR A 7 -25.12 -16.49 -32.16
C TYR A 7 -25.13 -18.00 -31.95
N ASN A 8 -25.91 -18.45 -30.97
CA ASN A 8 -26.00 -19.84 -30.57
C ASN A 8 -27.39 -20.39 -30.98
N SER A 9 -27.42 -21.36 -31.88
CA SER A 9 -28.65 -21.95 -32.44
C SER A 9 -28.94 -23.38 -31.92
N PHE A 10 -28.22 -23.86 -30.90
CA PHE A 10 -28.30 -25.26 -30.49
C PHE A 10 -29.38 -25.53 -29.42
N PRO A 11 -30.26 -26.53 -29.61
CA PRO A 11 -31.05 -27.12 -28.54
C PRO A 11 -30.23 -28.24 -27.89
N GLY A 12 -29.62 -27.99 -26.73
CA GLY A 12 -28.82 -29.01 -26.03
C GLY A 12 -28.35 -28.60 -24.63
N ASP A 13 -27.77 -29.55 -23.91
CA ASP A 13 -27.22 -29.37 -22.56
C ASP A 13 -25.97 -28.50 -22.56
N PHE A 14 -25.88 -27.56 -21.62
CA PHE A 14 -24.81 -26.55 -21.56
C PHE A 14 -23.83 -26.81 -20.42
N THR A 15 -22.53 -26.73 -20.73
CA THR A 15 -21.47 -26.66 -19.71
C THR A 15 -21.24 -25.22 -19.25
N LEU A 16 -21.61 -24.91 -18.00
CA LEU A 16 -21.39 -23.58 -17.40
C LEU A 16 -19.93 -23.42 -16.98
N ILE A 17 -19.28 -22.40 -17.52
CA ILE A 17 -17.88 -22.08 -17.22
C ILE A 17 -17.83 -20.71 -16.55
N SER A 18 -17.03 -20.56 -15.50
CA SER A 18 -16.84 -19.28 -14.81
C SER A 18 -16.11 -18.28 -15.70
N ASN A 19 -16.61 -17.04 -15.81
CA ASN A 19 -15.92 -15.96 -16.53
C ASN A 19 -14.50 -15.74 -15.98
N ARG A 20 -14.30 -15.94 -14.68
CA ARG A 20 -12.97 -15.87 -14.07
C ARG A 20 -12.00 -16.93 -14.62
N PHE A 21 -12.49 -18.14 -14.90
CA PHE A 21 -11.68 -19.17 -15.57
C PHE A 21 -11.28 -18.71 -16.98
N LEU A 22 -12.23 -18.15 -17.73
CA LEU A 22 -12.01 -17.68 -19.09
C LEU A 22 -11.02 -16.51 -19.16
N GLU A 23 -11.03 -15.61 -18.18
CA GLU A 23 -10.19 -14.41 -18.17
C GLU A 23 -8.80 -14.66 -17.58
N ASP A 24 -8.69 -15.35 -16.43
CA ASP A 24 -7.45 -15.39 -15.66
C ASP A 24 -6.59 -16.64 -15.91
N TYR A 25 -7.23 -17.74 -16.31
CA TYR A 25 -6.63 -19.08 -16.30
C TYR A 25 -6.55 -19.70 -17.71
N MET A 26 -7.63 -19.62 -18.48
CA MET A 26 -7.68 -20.12 -19.85
C MET A 26 -6.59 -19.52 -20.76
N PRO A 27 -6.28 -18.20 -20.74
CA PRO A 27 -5.29 -17.62 -21.65
C PRO A 27 -3.85 -18.05 -21.37
N LYS A 28 -3.56 -18.51 -20.14
CA LYS A 28 -2.21 -18.90 -19.69
C LYS A 28 -1.95 -20.41 -19.78
N ALA A 29 -3.01 -21.20 -19.96
CA ALA A 29 -2.95 -22.65 -20.00
C ALA A 29 -2.72 -23.18 -21.42
N ASN A 30 -2.10 -24.35 -21.53
CA ASN A 30 -2.03 -25.07 -22.80
C ASN A 30 -3.46 -25.43 -23.25
N GLY A 31 -3.77 -25.25 -24.54
CA GLY A 31 -5.07 -25.56 -25.11
C GLY A 31 -5.53 -27.01 -24.87
N GLU A 32 -4.61 -27.97 -24.79
CA GLU A 32 -4.95 -29.35 -24.42
C GLU A 32 -5.40 -29.48 -22.96
N PHE A 33 -4.79 -28.71 -22.05
CA PHE A 33 -5.17 -28.72 -20.63
C PHE A 33 -6.55 -28.09 -20.42
N VAL A 34 -6.89 -27.07 -21.23
CA VAL A 34 -8.22 -26.45 -21.24
C VAL A 34 -9.27 -27.44 -21.75
N LYS A 35 -8.99 -28.19 -22.81
CA LYS A 35 -9.90 -29.24 -23.32
C LYS A 35 -10.19 -30.30 -22.27
N ILE A 36 -9.15 -30.79 -21.58
CA ILE A 36 -9.28 -31.76 -20.49
C ILE A 36 -10.14 -31.17 -19.36
N TYR A 37 -9.88 -29.93 -18.94
CA TYR A 37 -10.68 -29.26 -17.91
C TYR A 37 -12.17 -29.16 -18.27
N LEU A 38 -12.50 -28.72 -19.49
CA LEU A 38 -13.88 -28.57 -19.94
C LEU A 38 -14.63 -29.91 -20.04
N TYR A 39 -13.93 -30.97 -20.43
CA TYR A 39 -14.50 -32.31 -20.51
C TYR A 39 -14.77 -32.91 -19.13
N LEU A 40 -13.81 -32.75 -18.20
CA LEU A 40 -14.02 -33.11 -16.79
C LEU A 40 -15.21 -32.33 -16.20
N LEU A 41 -15.34 -31.05 -16.55
CA LEU A 41 -16.42 -30.18 -16.07
C LEU A 41 -17.78 -30.64 -16.60
N ARG A 42 -17.88 -30.97 -17.89
CA ARG A 42 -19.07 -31.55 -18.51
C ARG A 42 -19.50 -32.85 -17.82
N CYS A 43 -18.55 -33.74 -17.54
CA CYS A 43 -18.85 -35.03 -16.90
C CYS A 43 -19.36 -34.87 -15.45
N CYS A 44 -19.02 -33.77 -14.78
CA CYS A 44 -19.45 -33.49 -13.41
C CYS A 44 -20.82 -32.79 -13.30
N GLN A 45 -21.39 -32.27 -14.40
CA GLN A 45 -22.69 -31.59 -14.35
C GLN A 45 -23.87 -32.52 -14.06
N GLY A 46 -23.74 -33.82 -14.36
CA GLY A 46 -24.72 -34.84 -14.02
C GLY A 46 -24.56 -35.46 -12.62
N GLY A 47 -23.59 -35.01 -11.82
CA GLY A 47 -23.27 -35.56 -10.48
C GLY A 47 -21.87 -36.18 -10.38
N ARG A 48 -21.68 -37.11 -9.43
CA ARG A 48 -20.40 -37.84 -9.26
C ARG A 48 -20.24 -38.89 -10.36
N ALA A 49 -19.50 -38.55 -11.42
CA ALA A 49 -19.10 -39.51 -12.45
C ALA A 49 -17.82 -40.24 -12.03
N LYS A 50 -17.80 -41.58 -12.16
CA LYS A 50 -16.56 -42.36 -12.14
C LYS A 50 -15.95 -42.28 -13.55
N MET A 51 -14.67 -41.95 -13.64
CA MET A 51 -13.96 -41.84 -14.91
C MET A 51 -12.63 -42.58 -14.83
N GLU A 52 -12.25 -43.22 -15.92
CA GLU A 52 -10.95 -43.84 -16.10
C GLU A 52 -10.03 -42.95 -16.94
N LEU A 53 -8.76 -42.85 -16.54
CA LEU A 53 -7.76 -42.03 -17.23
C LEU A 53 -7.54 -42.50 -18.68
N SER A 54 -7.55 -43.81 -18.92
CA SER A 54 -7.47 -44.45 -20.24
C SER A 54 -8.57 -43.95 -21.19
N SER A 55 -9.82 -43.89 -20.72
CA SER A 55 -10.96 -43.43 -21.52
C SER A 55 -10.83 -41.96 -21.92
N ILE A 56 -10.26 -41.12 -21.05
CA ILE A 56 -9.99 -39.71 -21.34
C ILE A 56 -8.81 -39.61 -22.33
N ALA A 57 -7.80 -40.47 -22.19
CA ALA A 57 -6.61 -40.52 -23.04
C ALA A 57 -7.00 -40.83 -24.48
N ASP A 58 -7.85 -41.85 -24.66
CA ASP A 58 -8.39 -42.26 -25.94
C ASP A 58 -9.27 -41.17 -26.57
N THR A 59 -10.08 -40.47 -25.77
CA THR A 59 -10.96 -39.39 -26.25
C THR A 59 -10.16 -38.19 -26.79
N PHE A 60 -9.04 -37.85 -26.15
CA PHE A 60 -8.18 -36.75 -26.55
C PHE A 60 -7.00 -37.15 -27.44
N ASN A 61 -6.87 -38.44 -27.75
CA ASN A 61 -5.75 -39.01 -28.49
C ASN A 61 -4.39 -38.61 -27.89
N CYS A 62 -4.28 -38.70 -26.56
CA CYS A 62 -3.08 -38.36 -25.79
C CYS A 62 -2.71 -39.51 -24.84
N THR A 63 -1.56 -39.45 -24.19
CA THR A 63 -1.17 -40.48 -23.22
C THR A 63 -1.77 -40.21 -21.85
N GLU A 64 -1.94 -41.25 -21.02
CA GLU A 64 -2.35 -41.07 -19.61
C GLU A 64 -1.39 -40.15 -18.84
N THR A 65 -0.10 -40.14 -19.22
CA THR A 65 0.90 -39.24 -18.67
C THR A 65 0.57 -37.77 -18.97
N ASP A 66 0.01 -37.48 -20.14
CA ASP A 66 -0.35 -36.11 -20.55
C ASP A 66 -1.56 -35.60 -19.76
N ILE A 67 -2.50 -36.49 -19.46
CA ILE A 67 -3.65 -36.19 -18.60
C ILE A 67 -3.19 -35.96 -17.16
N LEU A 68 -2.28 -36.79 -16.65
CA LEU A 68 -1.69 -36.57 -15.33
C LEU A 68 -0.95 -35.23 -15.26
N ARG A 69 -0.22 -34.83 -16.32
CA ARG A 69 0.41 -33.51 -16.42
C ARG A 69 -0.62 -32.39 -16.38
N ALA A 70 -1.73 -32.51 -17.12
CA ALA A 70 -2.82 -31.54 -17.10
C ALA A 70 -3.47 -31.42 -15.71
N LEU A 71 -3.74 -32.55 -15.04
CA LEU A 71 -4.32 -32.58 -13.70
C LEU A 71 -3.39 -31.94 -12.65
N ARG A 72 -2.07 -32.22 -12.73
CA ARG A 72 -1.06 -31.59 -11.85
C ARG A 72 -0.97 -30.08 -12.09
N TYR A 73 -0.97 -29.64 -13.35
CA TYR A 73 -0.96 -28.22 -13.70
C TYR A 73 -2.17 -27.47 -13.09
N TRP A 74 -3.37 -28.06 -13.18
CA TRP A 74 -4.56 -27.47 -12.59
C TRP A 74 -4.60 -27.53 -11.06
N LYS A 75 -3.91 -28.53 -10.47
CA LYS A 75 -3.67 -28.59 -9.02
C LYS A 75 -2.74 -27.49 -8.54
N GLU A 76 -1.63 -27.26 -9.24
CA GLU A 76 -0.71 -26.14 -8.95
C GLU A 76 -1.41 -24.78 -9.12
N SER A 77 -2.32 -24.68 -10.10
CA SER A 77 -3.13 -23.50 -10.33
C SER A 77 -4.30 -23.32 -9.34
N ASN A 78 -4.47 -24.23 -8.37
CA ASN A 78 -5.56 -24.28 -7.39
C ASN A 78 -6.98 -24.31 -7.98
N ILE A 79 -7.14 -24.79 -9.21
CA ILE A 79 -8.45 -24.94 -9.86
C ILE A 79 -9.02 -26.34 -9.64
N LEU A 80 -8.16 -27.36 -9.59
CA LEU A 80 -8.54 -28.74 -9.29
C LEU A 80 -7.82 -29.19 -8.02
N ASP A 81 -8.52 -29.83 -7.09
CA ASP A 81 -7.89 -30.62 -6.04
C ASP A 81 -7.87 -32.08 -6.48
N VAL A 82 -6.67 -32.62 -6.66
CA VAL A 82 -6.44 -33.98 -7.18
C VAL A 82 -5.77 -34.80 -6.08
N SER A 83 -6.45 -35.85 -5.64
CA SER A 83 -5.93 -36.84 -4.69
C SER A 83 -5.30 -38.01 -5.44
N PHE A 84 -4.16 -38.49 -4.93
CA PHE A 84 -3.44 -39.63 -5.48
C PHE A 84 -3.37 -40.76 -4.43
N ASP A 85 -3.37 -42.03 -4.85
CA ASP A 85 -3.09 -43.17 -3.99
C ASP A 85 -1.58 -43.35 -3.73
N GLN A 86 -1.22 -44.38 -2.94
CA GLN A 86 0.18 -44.71 -2.61
C GLN A 86 0.99 -45.17 -3.83
N ASP A 87 0.32 -45.57 -4.91
CA ASP A 87 0.91 -46.05 -6.16
C ASP A 87 0.97 -44.95 -7.25
N GLY A 88 0.48 -43.75 -6.95
CA GLY A 88 0.53 -42.58 -7.83
C GLY A 88 -0.67 -42.42 -8.78
N ASN A 89 -1.72 -43.23 -8.65
CA ASN A 89 -2.94 -43.12 -9.46
C ASN A 89 -3.91 -42.09 -8.89
N VAL A 90 -4.71 -41.48 -9.75
CA VAL A 90 -5.70 -40.45 -9.37
C VAL A 90 -6.93 -41.11 -8.75
N THR A 91 -7.20 -40.82 -7.48
CA THR A 91 -8.34 -41.38 -6.73
C THR A 91 -9.55 -40.46 -6.71
N SER A 92 -9.34 -39.14 -6.70
CA SER A 92 -10.43 -38.17 -6.83
C SER A 92 -9.95 -36.85 -7.42
N VAL A 93 -10.79 -36.27 -8.27
CA VAL A 93 -10.61 -34.93 -8.83
C VAL A 93 -11.80 -34.09 -8.39
N ARG A 94 -11.55 -33.04 -7.64
CA ARG A 94 -12.56 -32.07 -7.20
C ARG A 94 -12.30 -30.74 -7.88
N PHE A 95 -13.32 -30.16 -8.49
CA PHE A 95 -13.24 -28.77 -8.92
C PHE A 95 -13.21 -27.90 -7.67
N SER A 96 -12.07 -27.27 -7.44
CA SER A 96 -11.92 -26.28 -6.38
C SER A 96 -12.53 -24.99 -6.89
N VAL A 97 -13.54 -24.50 -6.18
CA VAL A 97 -13.92 -23.10 -6.34
C VAL A 97 -12.66 -22.31 -5.93
N PRO A 98 -12.24 -21.26 -6.66
CA PRO A 98 -11.08 -20.44 -6.26
C PRO A 98 -11.34 -19.61 -4.99
N ASP A 99 -12.15 -20.14 -4.06
CA ASP A 99 -12.49 -19.60 -2.76
C ASP A 99 -13.06 -20.67 -1.80
N SER A 100 -12.61 -21.93 -1.88
CA SER A 100 -13.01 -22.95 -0.90
C SER A 100 -11.83 -23.78 -0.41
N LYS A 101 -10.94 -23.16 0.36
CA LYS A 101 -10.14 -23.90 1.35
C LYS A 101 -11.01 -24.09 2.59
N LEU A 102 -11.64 -25.25 2.70
CA LEU A 102 -12.02 -25.82 4.00
C LEU A 102 -10.85 -26.68 4.48
N PRO A 103 -10.17 -26.32 5.57
CA PRO A 103 -9.52 -27.30 6.42
C PRO A 103 -10.39 -27.51 7.67
N GLU A 104 -10.72 -28.77 7.94
CA GLU A 104 -11.17 -29.17 9.26
C GLU A 104 -10.07 -28.87 10.31
N LYS A 105 -10.53 -28.31 11.43
CA LYS A 105 -9.94 -28.34 12.78
C LYS A 105 -8.66 -27.52 13.07
N LYS A 106 -8.94 -26.43 13.80
CA LYS A 106 -8.24 -25.77 14.94
C LYS A 106 -7.75 -24.35 14.62
N THR A 107 -8.59 -23.38 15.02
CA THR A 107 -8.33 -22.02 15.60
C THR A 107 -7.05 -21.23 15.24
N PRO A 108 -7.04 -19.89 15.32
CA PRO A 108 -8.10 -18.88 15.13
C PRO A 108 -7.64 -17.72 14.21
N SER A 109 -8.34 -17.46 13.10
CA SER A 109 -8.22 -16.17 12.38
C SER A 109 -9.38 -15.98 11.41
N SER A 110 -10.29 -15.08 11.74
CA SER A 110 -11.20 -14.44 10.79
C SER A 110 -10.45 -13.35 10.00
N PRO A 111 -10.94 -12.86 8.84
CA PRO A 111 -12.28 -13.11 8.30
C PRO A 111 -12.42 -13.37 6.80
N ALA A 112 -13.04 -14.49 6.49
CA ALA A 112 -14.21 -14.45 5.61
C ALA A 112 -15.43 -14.08 6.47
N VAL A 113 -15.91 -12.84 6.38
CA VAL A 113 -17.28 -12.55 6.83
C VAL A 113 -18.21 -13.26 5.85
N SER A 114 -18.63 -14.44 6.25
CA SER A 114 -19.56 -15.32 5.56
C SER A 114 -20.72 -14.52 4.94
N ARG A 115 -21.07 -14.75 3.67
CA ARG A 115 -22.25 -14.10 3.03
C ARG A 115 -23.54 -14.29 3.83
N ASN A 116 -23.64 -15.34 4.64
CA ASN A 116 -24.75 -15.55 5.56
C ASN A 116 -24.67 -14.63 6.79
N ARG A 117 -23.47 -14.36 7.30
CA ARG A 117 -23.21 -13.38 8.36
C ARG A 117 -23.48 -11.95 7.87
N LEU A 118 -23.04 -11.60 6.66
CA LEU A 118 -23.37 -10.30 6.03
C LEU A 118 -24.88 -10.08 5.87
N ARG A 119 -25.64 -11.12 5.48
CA ARG A 119 -27.11 -11.06 5.40
C ARG A 119 -27.75 -10.87 6.78
N ALA A 120 -27.32 -11.66 7.77
CA ALA A 120 -27.84 -11.56 9.14
C ALA A 120 -27.53 -10.20 9.79
N LEU A 121 -26.33 -9.64 9.54
CA LEU A 121 -25.94 -8.31 10.01
C LEU A 121 -26.81 -7.22 9.37
N ARG A 122 -27.10 -7.32 8.07
CA ARG A 122 -27.98 -6.37 7.38
C ARG A 122 -29.43 -6.39 7.90
N ASP A 123 -29.82 -7.43 8.62
CA ASP A 123 -31.14 -7.51 9.23
C ASP A 123 -31.20 -6.90 10.64
N GLN A 124 -30.05 -6.54 11.22
CA GLN A 124 -29.99 -5.82 12.49
C GLN A 124 -30.42 -4.36 12.29
N GLU A 125 -31.26 -3.86 13.20
CA GLU A 125 -31.81 -2.51 13.13
C GLU A 125 -30.71 -1.44 13.18
N GLU A 126 -29.73 -1.59 14.06
CA GLU A 126 -28.58 -0.69 14.19
C GLU A 126 -27.76 -0.61 12.89
N VAL A 127 -27.51 -1.75 12.25
CA VAL A 127 -26.78 -1.81 10.98
C VAL A 127 -27.60 -1.18 9.84
N ARG A 128 -28.91 -1.38 9.79
CA ARG A 128 -29.78 -0.72 8.80
C ARG A 128 -29.77 0.79 8.96
N GLN A 129 -29.83 1.28 10.20
CA GLN A 129 -29.73 2.71 10.50
C GLN A 129 -28.36 3.25 10.08
N LEU A 130 -27.28 2.55 10.39
CA LEU A 130 -25.92 2.93 9.97
C LEU A 130 -25.81 3.02 8.44
N LEU A 131 -26.29 2.02 7.70
CA LEU A 131 -26.25 2.03 6.23
C LEU A 131 -27.07 3.18 5.66
N PHE A 132 -28.25 3.45 6.23
CA PHE A 132 -29.08 4.58 5.81
C PHE A 132 -28.40 5.93 6.06
N ILE A 133 -27.81 6.13 7.25
CA ILE A 133 -27.06 7.34 7.60
C ILE A 133 -25.85 7.51 6.67
N ALA A 134 -25.14 6.43 6.37
CA ALA A 134 -24.03 6.42 5.43
C ALA A 134 -24.45 6.90 4.03
N GLU A 135 -25.62 6.49 3.52
CA GLU A 135 -26.17 6.99 2.25
C GLU A 135 -26.46 8.49 2.29
N GLN A 136 -27.00 9.00 3.41
CA GLN A 136 -27.27 10.44 3.57
C GLN A 136 -26.00 11.26 3.54
N TYR A 137 -24.96 10.84 4.27
CA TYR A 137 -23.67 11.54 4.28
C TYR A 137 -22.94 11.48 2.94
N LEU A 138 -23.01 10.34 2.24
CA LEU A 138 -22.32 10.14 0.95
C LEU A 138 -23.09 10.72 -0.25
N GLY A 139 -24.36 11.07 -0.08
CA GLY A 139 -25.21 11.64 -1.13
C GLY A 139 -25.46 10.68 -2.30
N ARG A 140 -25.29 9.36 -2.07
CA ARG A 140 -25.49 8.31 -3.07
C ARG A 140 -25.92 7.01 -2.40
N ILE A 141 -26.58 6.17 -3.18
CA ILE A 141 -26.92 4.79 -2.79
C ILE A 141 -25.61 3.99 -2.61
N LEU A 142 -25.56 3.17 -1.56
CA LEU A 142 -24.42 2.28 -1.33
C LEU A 142 -24.42 1.13 -2.34
N THR A 143 -23.25 0.87 -2.93
CA THR A 143 -23.02 -0.34 -3.73
C THR A 143 -22.83 -1.56 -2.83
N SER A 144 -22.83 -2.77 -3.42
CA SER A 144 -22.50 -4.00 -2.67
C SER A 144 -21.14 -3.89 -2.01
N THR A 145 -20.15 -3.35 -2.72
CA THR A 145 -18.79 -3.16 -2.21
C THR A 145 -18.73 -2.17 -1.05
N ASP A 146 -19.51 -1.08 -1.10
CA ASP A 146 -19.57 -0.10 -0.01
C ASP A 146 -20.20 -0.75 1.24
N THR A 147 -21.30 -1.48 1.04
CA THR A 147 -21.99 -2.21 2.11
C THR A 147 -21.08 -3.24 2.77
N GLU A 148 -20.39 -4.06 1.97
CA GLU A 148 -19.42 -5.04 2.47
C GLU A 148 -18.28 -4.38 3.25
N THR A 149 -17.84 -3.19 2.82
CA THR A 149 -16.78 -2.44 3.52
C THR A 149 -17.24 -1.93 4.88
N LEU A 150 -18.44 -1.34 4.96
CA LEU A 150 -19.00 -0.86 6.23
C LEU A 150 -19.28 -2.02 7.20
N LEU A 151 -19.84 -3.12 6.68
CA LEU A 151 -20.08 -4.33 7.48
C LEU A 151 -18.77 -4.96 7.98
N TYR A 152 -17.72 -4.97 7.16
CA TYR A 152 -16.39 -5.41 7.60
C TYR A 152 -15.85 -4.55 8.74
N LEU A 153 -15.99 -3.22 8.65
CA LEU A 153 -15.54 -2.30 9.69
C LEU A 153 -16.32 -2.47 11.00
N TYR A 154 -17.62 -2.78 10.92
CA TYR A 154 -18.47 -3.03 12.08
C TYR A 154 -18.20 -4.40 12.72
N ASP A 155 -18.20 -5.47 11.92
CA ASP A 155 -18.22 -6.85 12.44
C ASP A 155 -16.83 -7.43 12.70
N GLU A 156 -15.82 -7.05 11.92
CA GLU A 156 -14.47 -7.64 12.03
C GLU A 156 -13.45 -6.67 12.62
N VAL A 157 -13.58 -5.39 12.32
CA VAL A 157 -12.76 -4.35 12.94
C VAL A 157 -13.36 -3.88 14.27
N HIS A 158 -14.61 -4.28 14.56
CA HIS A 158 -15.33 -3.99 15.80
C HIS A 158 -15.45 -2.48 16.10
N LEU A 159 -15.59 -1.65 15.06
CA LEU A 159 -15.97 -0.25 15.24
C LEU A 159 -17.45 -0.17 15.57
N SER A 160 -17.81 0.58 16.63
CA SER A 160 -19.22 0.79 16.98
C SER A 160 -19.96 1.57 15.87
N ALA A 161 -21.28 1.43 15.79
CA ALA A 161 -22.09 2.15 14.81
C ALA A 161 -21.91 3.68 14.94
N GLU A 162 -21.89 4.20 16.17
CA GLU A 162 -21.63 5.62 16.46
C GLU A 162 -20.24 6.09 15.97
N LEU A 163 -19.21 5.26 16.13
CA LEU A 163 -17.86 5.60 15.66
C LEU A 163 -17.76 5.53 14.14
N LEU A 164 -18.46 4.59 13.51
CA LEU A 164 -18.57 4.47 12.06
C LEU A 164 -19.32 5.65 11.44
N GLU A 165 -20.39 6.12 12.08
CA GLU A 165 -21.08 7.34 11.68
C GLU A 165 -20.13 8.55 11.70
N TYR A 166 -19.43 8.75 12.81
CA TYR A 166 -18.44 9.84 12.93
C TYR A 166 -17.29 9.69 11.91
N LEU A 167 -16.83 8.47 11.63
CA LEU A 167 -15.82 8.19 10.62
C LEU A 167 -16.24 8.66 9.22
N ILE A 168 -17.50 8.39 8.85
CA ILE A 168 -18.06 8.78 7.55
C ILE A 168 -18.20 10.31 7.50
N GLU A 169 -18.79 10.92 8.53
CA GLU A 169 -18.91 12.38 8.66
C GLU A 169 -17.53 13.06 8.51
N TYR A 170 -16.53 12.55 9.23
CA TYR A 170 -15.16 13.05 9.18
C TYR A 170 -14.58 12.99 7.77
N CYS A 171 -14.67 11.85 7.09
CA CYS A 171 -14.11 11.68 5.75
C CYS A 171 -14.81 12.56 4.70
N VAL A 172 -16.13 12.76 4.83
CA VAL A 172 -16.90 13.69 4.00
C VAL A 172 -16.48 15.13 4.26
N SER A 173 -16.35 15.55 5.52
CA SER A 173 -15.92 16.91 5.89
C SER A 173 -14.52 17.26 5.38
N LYS A 174 -13.64 16.26 5.24
CA LYS A 174 -12.29 16.39 4.68
C LYS A 174 -12.24 16.37 3.15
N GLY A 175 -13.39 16.27 2.47
CA GLY A 175 -13.47 16.23 1.01
C GLY A 175 -12.98 14.92 0.39
N SER A 176 -12.83 13.85 1.18
CA SER A 176 -12.37 12.53 0.73
C SER A 176 -13.40 11.42 1.01
N PRO A 177 -14.63 11.48 0.44
CA PRO A 177 -15.72 10.56 0.76
C PRO A 177 -15.61 9.16 0.11
N SER A 178 -14.44 8.79 -0.41
CA SER A 178 -14.27 7.48 -1.07
C SER A 178 -14.28 6.35 -0.04
N MET A 179 -14.92 5.21 -0.37
CA MET A 179 -14.93 4.05 0.52
C MET A 179 -13.53 3.48 0.80
N ALA A 180 -12.62 3.56 -0.17
CA ALA A 180 -11.23 3.16 0.04
C ALA A 180 -10.56 4.01 1.14
N TYR A 181 -10.84 5.31 1.17
CA TYR A 181 -10.34 6.22 2.19
C TYR A 181 -10.99 5.96 3.55
N ILE A 182 -12.32 5.81 3.60
CA ILE A 182 -13.06 5.49 4.83
C ILE A 182 -12.57 4.18 5.45
N LYS A 183 -12.35 3.14 4.64
CA LYS A 183 -11.74 1.89 5.09
C LYS A 183 -10.34 2.09 5.67
N LYS A 184 -9.51 2.89 5.01
CA LYS A 184 -8.14 3.16 5.47
C LYS A 184 -8.14 3.88 6.83
N VAL A 185 -8.97 4.91 7.00
CA VAL A 185 -9.06 5.66 8.25
C VAL A 185 -9.64 4.78 9.37
N GLY A 186 -10.69 4.02 9.10
CA GLY A 186 -11.27 3.08 10.07
C GLY A 186 -10.26 2.02 10.55
N LEU A 187 -9.45 1.46 9.65
CA LEU A 187 -8.38 0.53 10.01
C LEU A 187 -7.27 1.21 10.85
N SER A 188 -6.93 2.45 10.54
CA SER A 188 -5.95 3.23 11.32
C SER A 188 -6.42 3.46 12.75
N TRP A 189 -7.68 3.87 12.93
CA TRP A 189 -8.28 4.05 14.25
C TRP A 189 -8.28 2.75 15.07
N ALA A 190 -8.61 1.63 14.44
CA ALA A 190 -8.55 0.32 15.10
C ALA A 190 -7.11 -0.06 15.53
N GLN A 191 -6.10 0.20 14.68
CA GLN A 191 -4.69 -0.03 15.03
C GLN A 191 -4.23 0.83 16.23
N GLN A 192 -4.76 2.05 16.32
CA GLN A 192 -4.52 2.96 17.43
C GLN A 192 -5.39 2.66 18.67
N LYS A 193 -6.22 1.60 18.62
CA LYS A 193 -7.16 1.20 19.68
C LYS A 193 -8.20 2.29 20.02
N ILE A 194 -8.55 3.11 19.03
CA ILE A 194 -9.64 4.08 19.14
C ILE A 194 -10.96 3.33 19.01
N THR A 195 -11.78 3.39 20.06
CA THR A 195 -13.06 2.67 20.16
C THR A 195 -14.24 3.59 20.41
N THR A 196 -14.00 4.88 20.64
CA THR A 196 -15.05 5.87 20.96
C THR A 196 -14.91 7.12 20.11
N VAL A 197 -16.04 7.80 19.88
CA VAL A 197 -16.08 9.08 19.16
C VAL A 197 -15.22 10.14 19.84
N SER A 198 -15.16 10.17 21.19
CA SER A 198 -14.32 11.13 21.93
C SER A 198 -12.83 10.93 21.63
N GLN A 199 -12.35 9.68 21.66
CA GLN A 199 -10.97 9.36 21.31
C GLN A 199 -10.65 9.71 19.86
N ALA A 200 -11.57 9.44 18.94
CA ALA A 200 -11.41 9.81 17.53
C ALA A 200 -11.36 11.33 17.33
N LYS A 201 -12.15 12.11 18.08
CA LYS A 201 -12.10 13.58 18.09
C LYS A 201 -10.82 14.12 18.69
N GLU A 202 -10.30 13.49 19.75
CA GLU A 202 -9.02 13.86 20.37
C GLU A 202 -7.85 13.59 19.42
N GLU A 203 -7.79 12.40 18.81
CA GLU A 203 -6.80 12.05 17.79
C GLU A 203 -6.92 12.98 16.57
N THR A 204 -8.14 13.10 16.08
CA THR A 204 -8.74 14.24 15.37
C THR A 204 -7.96 15.56 15.41
N ASN A 205 -8.10 16.15 16.59
CA ASN A 205 -7.57 17.44 16.99
C ASN A 205 -6.05 17.39 17.17
N LEU A 206 -5.49 16.29 17.67
CA LEU A 206 -4.07 16.10 17.85
C LEU A 206 -3.33 16.09 16.50
N TYR A 207 -3.84 15.36 15.49
CA TYR A 207 -3.26 15.34 14.15
C TYR A 207 -3.38 16.70 13.48
N ASN A 208 -4.53 17.37 13.58
CA ASN A 208 -4.64 18.76 13.12
C ASN A 208 -3.58 19.63 13.80
N LYS A 209 -3.44 19.56 15.14
CA LYS A 209 -2.43 20.34 15.89
C LYS A 209 -1.01 20.00 15.46
N ASN A 210 -0.69 18.72 15.26
CA ASN A 210 0.62 18.26 14.82
C ASN A 210 0.95 18.79 13.42
N TYR A 211 0.02 18.69 12.47
CA TYR A 211 0.21 19.22 11.12
C TYR A 211 0.42 20.73 11.11
N PHE A 212 -0.39 21.48 11.87
CA PHE A 212 -0.20 22.93 12.00
C PHE A 212 1.08 23.29 12.76
N THR A 213 1.59 22.43 13.63
CA THR A 213 2.88 22.64 14.30
C THR A 213 4.03 22.43 13.34
N ILE A 214 3.97 21.38 12.50
CA ILE A 214 4.95 21.13 11.43
C ILE A 214 4.93 22.28 10.39
N LEU A 215 3.75 22.73 9.96
CA LEU A 215 3.63 23.88 9.07
C LEU A 215 4.25 25.14 9.68
N ARG A 216 3.98 25.41 10.97
CA ARG A 216 4.59 26.53 11.70
C ARG A 216 6.11 26.43 11.76
N ALA A 217 6.65 25.23 11.94
CA ALA A 217 8.10 24.99 11.90
C ALA A 217 8.71 25.27 10.52
N PHE A 218 7.94 25.11 9.44
CA PHE A 218 8.31 25.56 8.10
C PHE A 218 8.10 27.06 7.83
N GLY A 219 7.52 27.80 8.79
CA GLY A 219 7.14 29.21 8.61
C GLY A 219 5.80 29.42 7.87
N ILE A 220 4.98 28.38 7.75
CA ILE A 220 3.66 28.42 7.10
C ILE A 220 2.58 28.51 8.17
N THR A 221 1.79 29.59 8.17
CA THR A 221 0.79 29.85 9.22
C THR A 221 -0.63 30.04 8.71
N ASN A 222 -0.81 30.51 7.47
CA ASN A 222 -2.10 31.02 6.99
C ASN A 222 -2.75 30.14 5.90
N ARG A 223 -2.66 28.81 6.04
CA ARG A 223 -3.40 27.87 5.20
C ARG A 223 -3.44 26.47 5.82
N ASN A 224 -4.38 25.67 5.33
CA ASN A 224 -4.41 24.24 5.59
C ASN A 224 -3.26 23.51 4.87
N PRO A 225 -2.80 22.37 5.41
CA PRO A 225 -1.84 21.52 4.74
C PRO A 225 -2.45 20.92 3.47
N LEU A 226 -1.64 20.79 2.42
CA LEU A 226 -2.01 20.14 1.17
C LEU A 226 -1.85 18.62 1.30
N ASP A 227 -2.57 17.84 0.49
CA ASP A 227 -2.53 16.37 0.56
C ASP A 227 -1.12 15.78 0.46
N LYS A 228 -0.27 16.33 -0.41
CA LYS A 228 1.14 15.91 -0.52
C LYS A 228 1.94 16.20 0.74
N GLU A 229 1.65 17.31 1.42
CA GLU A 229 2.30 17.67 2.68
C GLU A 229 1.82 16.75 3.81
N ILE A 230 0.51 16.43 3.83
CA ILE A 230 -0.08 15.46 4.75
C ILE A 230 0.56 14.08 4.60
N GLN A 231 0.88 13.66 3.37
CA GLN A 231 1.59 12.39 3.12
C GLN A 231 2.98 12.38 3.77
N TYR A 232 3.77 13.44 3.61
CA TYR A 232 5.07 13.57 4.30
C TYR A 232 4.92 13.60 5.82
N MET A 233 3.98 14.39 6.33
CA MET A 233 3.75 14.47 7.78
C MET A 233 3.34 13.13 8.39
N ASN A 234 2.51 12.35 7.69
CA ASN A 234 2.13 11.01 8.10
C ASN A 234 3.28 10.02 8.02
N LEU A 235 4.14 10.12 7.00
CA LEU A 235 5.36 9.32 6.90
C LEU A 235 6.24 9.55 8.15
N TRP A 236 6.49 10.81 8.51
CA TRP A 236 7.37 11.16 9.64
C TRP A 236 6.80 10.75 11.00
N LEU A 237 5.51 11.03 11.22
CA LEU A 237 4.84 10.74 12.48
C LEU A 237 4.58 9.25 12.69
N ASN A 238 4.16 8.54 11.63
CA ASN A 238 3.65 7.18 11.77
C ASN A 238 4.65 6.11 11.32
N GLN A 239 5.33 6.29 10.19
CA GLN A 239 6.25 5.25 9.68
C GLN A 239 7.65 5.40 10.30
N TYR A 240 8.19 6.61 10.36
CA TYR A 240 9.45 6.86 11.06
C TYR A 240 9.28 6.91 12.58
N GLY A 241 8.06 7.21 13.05
CA GLY A 241 7.76 7.25 14.49
C GLY A 241 8.46 8.38 15.23
N PHE A 242 8.81 9.47 14.54
CA PHE A 242 9.52 10.58 15.16
C PHE A 242 8.61 11.42 16.05
N THR A 243 9.19 11.92 17.14
CA THR A 243 8.53 12.90 18.00
C THR A 243 8.46 14.26 17.30
N MET A 244 7.55 15.12 17.78
CA MET A 244 7.38 16.47 17.21
C MET A 244 8.69 17.26 17.25
N ASP A 245 9.47 17.15 18.33
CA ASP A 245 10.72 17.89 18.50
C ASP A 245 11.72 17.59 17.38
N ILE A 246 11.90 16.30 17.06
CA ILE A 246 12.79 15.86 15.98
C ILE A 246 12.30 16.40 14.63
N ILE A 247 10.99 16.32 14.36
CA ILE A 247 10.42 16.80 13.11
C ILE A 247 10.60 18.32 12.98
N THR A 248 10.31 19.08 14.05
CA THR A 248 10.48 20.54 14.04
C THR A 248 11.93 20.97 13.87
N GLU A 249 12.89 20.21 14.40
CA GLU A 249 14.32 20.44 14.19
C GLU A 249 14.71 20.23 12.71
N ALA A 250 14.23 19.14 12.08
CA ALA A 250 14.44 18.91 10.65
C ALA A 250 13.82 20.01 9.76
N CYS A 251 12.61 20.46 10.10
CA CYS A 251 11.95 21.59 9.43
C CYS A 251 12.80 22.86 9.55
N SER A 252 13.29 23.17 10.75
CA SER A 252 14.12 24.35 11.01
C SER A 252 15.41 24.32 10.19
N ARG A 253 16.13 23.17 10.18
CA ARG A 253 17.34 22.97 9.35
C ARG A 253 17.06 23.12 7.86
N THR A 254 15.90 22.69 7.41
CA THR A 254 15.48 22.82 6.01
C THR A 254 15.32 24.27 5.61
N VAL A 255 14.62 25.07 6.43
CA VAL A 255 14.43 26.49 6.16
C VAL A 255 15.77 27.22 6.20
N LEU A 256 16.63 26.93 7.18
CA LEU A 256 17.97 27.53 7.28
C LEU A 256 18.88 27.18 6.09
N SER A 257 18.79 25.95 5.57
CA SER A 257 19.68 25.49 4.50
C SER A 257 19.19 25.87 3.10
N THR A 258 17.88 25.91 2.89
CA THR A 258 17.28 26.10 1.55
C THR A 258 16.64 27.48 1.34
N GLY A 259 16.42 28.24 2.42
CA GLY A 259 15.72 29.53 2.40
C GLY A 259 14.22 29.43 2.14
N LYS A 260 13.64 28.21 2.07
CA LYS A 260 12.22 27.99 1.79
C LYS A 260 11.69 26.73 2.49
N ALA A 261 10.37 26.64 2.63
CA ALA A 261 9.71 25.42 3.10
C ALA A 261 9.81 24.33 2.02
N SER A 262 10.64 23.31 2.25
CA SER A 262 10.87 22.21 1.31
C SER A 262 10.66 20.85 1.98
N PHE A 263 9.44 20.33 1.92
CA PHE A 263 9.09 19.02 2.53
C PHE A 263 9.97 17.87 2.05
N SER A 264 10.34 17.84 0.76
CA SER A 264 11.25 16.82 0.23
C SER A 264 12.67 16.90 0.80
N TYR A 265 13.12 18.11 1.17
CA TYR A 265 14.44 18.29 1.77
C TYR A 265 14.41 17.88 3.25
N ALA A 266 13.38 18.28 3.98
CA ALA A 266 13.16 17.83 5.35
C ALA A 266 13.04 16.30 5.43
N ASP A 267 12.33 15.70 4.49
CA ASP A 267 12.20 14.24 4.37
C ASP A 267 13.57 13.57 4.21
N SER A 268 14.46 14.11 3.37
CA SER A 268 15.81 13.55 3.22
C SER A 268 16.66 13.60 4.50
N ILE A 269 16.45 14.63 5.33
CA ILE A 269 17.09 14.73 6.66
C ILE A 269 16.52 13.65 7.58
N LEU A 270 15.20 13.58 7.67
CA LEU A 270 14.48 12.65 8.54
C LEU A 270 14.74 11.19 8.15
N GLU A 271 14.77 10.87 6.85
CA GLU A 271 15.12 9.55 6.34
C GLU A 271 16.55 9.17 6.72
N SER A 272 17.50 10.11 6.65
CA SER A 272 18.89 9.91 7.07
C SER A 272 18.99 9.63 8.58
N TRP A 273 18.22 10.35 9.40
CA TRP A 273 18.14 10.11 10.84
C TRP A 273 17.48 8.78 11.18
N PHE A 274 16.44 8.40 10.44
CA PHE A 274 15.75 7.13 10.63
C PHE A 274 16.69 5.95 10.34
N LYS A 275 17.42 6.01 9.22
CA LYS A 275 18.45 5.03 8.86
C LYS A 275 19.60 4.94 9.88
N LYS A 276 19.84 6.00 10.64
CA LYS A 276 20.87 6.06 11.69
C LYS A 276 20.33 5.75 13.09
N GLY A 277 19.05 5.42 13.22
CA GLY A 277 18.43 5.04 14.49
C GLY A 277 18.32 6.18 15.50
N VAL A 278 18.07 7.41 15.04
CA VAL A 278 17.83 8.56 15.92
C VAL A 278 16.48 8.37 16.63
N HIS A 279 16.47 8.48 17.95
CA HIS A 279 15.23 8.43 18.75
C HIS A 279 15.08 9.66 19.66
N HIS A 280 16.18 10.33 19.99
CA HIS A 280 16.21 11.54 20.82
C HIS A 280 17.00 12.67 20.14
N LEU A 281 16.71 13.93 20.52
CA LEU A 281 17.45 15.10 20.03
C LEU A 281 18.96 15.00 20.28
N SER A 282 19.37 14.40 21.40
CA SER A 282 20.78 14.16 21.74
C SER A 282 21.53 13.29 20.71
N ASP A 283 20.82 12.41 20.01
CA ASP A 283 21.41 11.57 18.97
C ASP A 283 21.76 12.43 17.74
N ILE A 284 20.97 13.47 17.48
CA ILE A 284 21.21 14.42 16.40
C ILE A 284 22.49 15.22 16.68
N ASP A 285 22.65 15.71 17.91
CA ASP A 285 23.87 16.42 18.33
C ASP A 285 25.12 15.56 18.13
N SER A 286 25.03 14.29 18.52
CA SER A 286 26.10 13.31 18.34
C SER A 286 26.42 13.07 16.86
N LEU A 287 25.40 13.01 16.00
CA LEU A 287 25.58 12.90 14.55
C LEU A 287 26.21 14.14 13.94
N ASP A 288 25.83 15.33 14.41
CA ASP A 288 26.38 16.60 13.94
C ASP A 288 27.85 16.75 14.31
N MET A 289 28.22 16.41 15.55
CA MET A 289 29.63 16.39 15.98
C MET A 289 30.46 15.46 15.10
N ASN A 290 29.97 14.25 14.84
CA ASN A 290 30.63 13.29 13.95
C ASN A 290 30.75 13.81 12.51
N PHE A 291 29.74 14.51 12.00
CA PHE A 291 29.78 15.11 10.66
C PHE A 291 30.80 16.25 10.58
N GLN A 292 30.86 17.12 11.59
CA GLN A 292 31.83 18.20 11.68
C GLN A 292 33.26 17.67 11.77
N GLN A 293 33.50 16.64 12.57
CA GLN A 293 34.80 15.97 12.67
C GLN A 293 35.23 15.39 11.31
N LYS A 294 34.36 14.61 10.65
CA LYS A 294 34.65 14.05 9.31
C LYS A 294 34.88 15.15 8.26
N LYS A 295 34.18 16.28 8.35
CA LYS A 295 34.39 17.43 7.47
C LYS A 295 35.75 18.08 7.71
N ALA A 296 36.16 18.22 8.97
CA ALA A 296 37.47 18.76 9.35
C ALA A 296 38.61 17.81 8.94
N GLU A 297 38.44 16.50 9.10
CA GLU A 297 39.39 15.48 8.64
C GLU A 297 39.54 15.48 7.12
N LYS A 298 38.43 15.55 6.37
CA LYS A 298 38.48 15.68 4.90
C LYS A 298 39.12 17.00 4.45
N ALA A 299 38.94 18.09 5.19
CA ALA A 299 39.61 19.35 4.91
C ALA A 299 41.13 19.28 5.17
N LYS A 300 41.56 18.51 6.19
CA LYS A 300 42.97 18.27 6.50
C LYS A 300 43.64 17.25 5.57
N ALA A 301 42.90 16.25 5.10
CA ALA A 301 43.39 15.20 4.20
C ALA A 301 43.39 15.59 2.72
N ARG A 302 42.81 16.75 2.35
CA ARG A 302 42.89 17.28 1.00
C ARG A 302 44.33 17.77 0.77
N PRO A 303 45.11 17.20 -0.17
CA PRO A 303 46.44 17.71 -0.46
C PRO A 303 46.32 19.19 -0.83
N LYS A 304 47.16 20.05 -0.23
CA LYS A 304 47.44 21.37 -0.84
C LYS A 304 48.03 21.06 -2.21
N ALA A 305 47.21 21.08 -3.26
CA ALA A 305 47.72 21.15 -4.60
C ALA A 305 48.63 22.40 -4.67
N PRO A 306 49.84 22.31 -5.22
CA PRO A 306 50.59 23.52 -5.54
C PRO A 306 49.69 24.38 -6.43
N ALA A 307 49.70 25.69 -6.22
CA ALA A 307 48.93 26.63 -7.02
C ALA A 307 49.39 26.54 -8.48
N ALA A 308 48.79 25.64 -9.25
CA ALA A 308 48.96 25.57 -10.69
C ALA A 308 48.21 26.76 -11.26
N GLY A 309 48.97 27.76 -11.72
CA GLY A 309 48.45 28.97 -12.33
C GLY A 309 47.46 28.64 -13.43
N SER A 310 46.19 28.96 -13.18
CA SER A 310 45.15 28.95 -14.21
C SER A 310 45.52 30.00 -15.25
N LYS A 311 46.04 29.54 -16.39
CA LYS A 311 46.16 30.34 -17.61
C LYS A 311 44.76 30.58 -18.19
N ASN A 312 43.98 31.44 -17.53
CA ASN A 312 42.89 32.14 -18.19
C ASN A 312 43.45 33.38 -18.87
N LYS A 313 43.26 33.50 -20.19
CA LYS A 313 43.67 34.62 -21.06
C LYS A 313 43.11 35.99 -20.64
N PHE A 314 42.36 36.07 -19.53
CA PHE A 314 41.80 37.28 -18.94
C PHE A 314 42.67 37.88 -17.81
N ASN A 315 43.68 37.15 -17.30
CA ASN A 315 44.54 37.59 -16.20
C ASN A 315 45.88 38.22 -16.64
N ASN A 316 45.99 38.72 -17.88
CA ASN A 316 47.25 39.27 -18.42
C ASN A 316 47.51 40.75 -18.06
N PHE A 317 46.75 41.32 -17.12
CA PHE A 317 47.03 42.64 -16.57
C PHE A 317 47.77 42.48 -15.24
N HIS A 318 48.86 43.24 -15.07
CA HIS A 318 49.55 43.34 -13.78
C HIS A 318 48.58 43.80 -12.70
N GLN A 319 48.14 42.87 -11.85
CA GLN A 319 47.45 43.22 -10.61
C GLN A 319 48.46 43.99 -9.75
N ARG A 320 48.14 45.26 -9.48
CA ARG A 320 48.95 46.10 -8.59
C ARG A 320 48.93 45.49 -7.20
N ASN A 321 50.03 44.88 -6.80
CA ASN A 321 50.19 44.29 -5.48
C ASN A 321 50.63 45.41 -4.52
N TYR A 322 49.68 46.24 -4.09
CA TYR A 322 49.96 47.24 -3.06
C TYR A 322 49.99 46.56 -1.70
N ASN A 323 51.17 46.51 -1.11
CA ASN A 323 51.33 46.10 0.28
C ASN A 323 50.86 47.26 1.19
N MET A 324 49.58 47.21 1.58
CA MET A 324 48.95 48.27 2.39
C MET A 324 49.70 48.55 3.69
N ALA A 325 50.31 47.54 4.31
CA ALA A 325 51.10 47.69 5.53
C ALA A 325 52.40 48.47 5.33
N GLU A 326 52.98 48.39 4.13
CA GLU A 326 54.22 49.10 3.76
C GLU A 326 53.93 50.55 3.37
N LEU A 327 52.79 50.78 2.68
CA LEU A 327 52.25 52.12 2.44
C LEU A 327 51.85 52.83 3.73
N GLU A 328 51.22 52.14 4.67
CA GLU A 328 50.90 52.70 6.00
C GLU A 328 52.17 53.12 6.75
N ARG A 329 53.24 52.31 6.72
CA ARG A 329 54.53 52.70 7.33
C ARG A 329 55.16 53.92 6.66
N GLN A 330 55.12 54.01 5.34
CA GLN A 330 55.64 55.17 4.62
C GLN A 330 54.80 56.43 4.84
N LEU A 331 53.48 56.31 5.03
CA LEU A 331 52.57 57.43 5.26
C LEU A 331 52.57 57.92 6.72
N LEU A 332 52.80 57.02 7.69
CA LEU A 332 52.76 57.35 9.12
C LEU A 332 54.12 57.74 9.72
N GLY A 333 55.20 57.68 8.94
CA GLY A 333 56.49 58.31 9.25
C GLY A 333 57.07 58.00 10.64
N LYS A 334 57.04 56.74 11.07
CA LYS A 334 57.74 56.26 12.28
C LYS A 334 58.57 55.03 12.00
#